data_AF-A0A7S2U8F5-F1
#
_entry.id   AF-A0A7S2U8F5-F1
#
_cell.length_a   1.000
_cell.length_b   1.000
_cell.length_c   1.000
_cell.angle_alpha   90.00
_cell.angle_beta   90.00
_cell.angle_gamma   90.00
#
_symmetry.space_group_name_H-M   'P 1'
#
loop_
_entity.id
_entity.type
_entity.pdbx_description
1 polymer ?
#
loop_
_entity_poly.entity_id
_entity_poly.type
_entity_poly.pdbx_seq_one_letter_code
_entity_poly.pdbx_strand_id
1 'polypeptide(L)'
;LCRIVTKFQCERRRRLLRRSKAPSKRFGGAIRLRPEMYHRYTQLHDAVWDEVLERMHKSNIRNFVIYYHGETSTLFSHFEYIGHWDCASDQEAEQKFVDDMKAIASDPIVGEWWRYCEPCQEP
;
A
#
# COMPACT_ATOMS: atom_id res chain seq x y z
N LEU A 1 58.02 30.82 8.83
CA LEU A 1 58.31 30.63 7.38
C LEU A 1 57.10 29.96 6.72
N CYS A 2 56.65 30.47 5.58
CA CYS A 2 55.45 29.99 4.88
C CYS A 2 55.82 29.14 3.65
N ARG A 3 55.03 28.12 3.29
CA ARG A 3 55.07 27.47 1.97
C ARG A 3 53.68 27.02 1.47
N ILE A 4 53.49 27.24 0.17
CA ILE A 4 52.29 27.10 -0.67
C ILE A 4 52.83 26.78 -2.08
N VAL A 5 52.21 26.01 -2.99
CA VAL A 5 50.87 25.40 -3.03
C VAL A 5 50.90 23.93 -2.51
N THR A 6 50.10 22.91 -2.86
CA THR A 6 49.25 22.57 -4.03
C THR A 6 47.79 22.28 -3.67
N LYS A 7 46.91 22.23 -4.69
CA LYS A 7 45.57 21.63 -4.60
C LYS A 7 45.69 20.14 -4.88
N PHE A 8 45.15 19.29 -4.01
CA PHE A 8 44.65 17.97 -4.41
C PHE A 8 43.14 17.90 -4.16
N GLN A 9 42.46 17.02 -4.89
CA GLN A 9 41.02 17.16 -5.10
C GLN A 9 40.22 16.94 -3.82
N CYS A 10 39.11 17.69 -3.70
CA CYS A 10 38.10 17.42 -2.70
C CYS A 10 37.35 16.13 -3.10
N GLU A 11 37.96 14.98 -2.79
CA GLU A 11 37.24 13.73 -2.64
C GLU A 11 36.27 13.89 -1.47
N ARG A 12 35.12 14.49 -1.77
CA ARG A 12 33.91 14.22 -1.03
C ARG A 12 33.72 12.71 -1.13
N ARG A 13 34.12 11.97 -0.09
CA ARG A 13 33.52 10.68 0.20
C ARG A 13 32.03 10.93 0.12
N ARG A 14 31.38 10.44 -0.95
CA ARG A 14 29.93 10.36 -1.04
C ARG A 14 29.54 9.36 0.03
N ARG A 15 29.45 9.84 1.28
CA ARG A 15 28.80 9.17 2.40
C ARG A 15 27.43 8.86 1.85
N LEU A 16 27.25 7.61 1.41
CA LEU A 16 26.10 7.23 0.61
C LEU A 16 24.88 7.69 1.37
N LEU A 17 24.17 8.65 0.78
CA LEU A 17 22.88 9.03 1.31
C LEU A 17 22.04 7.78 1.11
N ARG A 18 21.90 6.99 2.20
CA ARG A 18 20.66 6.29 2.46
C ARG A 18 19.59 7.38 2.39
N ARG A 19 19.04 7.58 1.19
CA ARG A 19 17.81 8.31 0.98
C ARG A 19 16.86 7.71 2.01
N SER A 20 16.51 8.48 3.03
CA SER A 20 15.37 8.14 3.87
C SER A 20 14.23 7.95 2.89
N LYS A 21 13.71 6.72 2.79
CA LYS A 21 12.58 6.44 1.90
C LYS A 21 11.49 7.46 2.18
N ALA A 22 10.87 7.98 1.13
CA ALA A 22 9.79 8.94 1.30
C ALA A 22 8.71 8.36 2.23
N PRO A 23 7.97 9.17 3.00
CA PRO A 23 6.85 8.64 3.78
C PRO A 23 5.88 7.88 2.86
N SER A 24 5.32 6.77 3.34
CA SER A 24 4.29 6.02 2.62
C SER A 24 3.08 6.91 2.31
N LYS A 25 2.48 6.76 1.12
CA LYS A 25 1.23 7.47 0.77
C LYS A 25 0.10 6.70 1.45
N ARG A 26 -0.55 7.31 2.45
CA ARG A 26 -1.61 6.66 3.24
C ARG A 26 -2.96 6.82 2.58
N PHE A 27 -3.71 5.73 2.53
CA PHE A 27 -5.08 5.69 2.02
C PHE A 27 -5.99 5.13 3.11
N GLY A 28 -7.22 5.62 3.13
CA GLY A 28 -8.28 5.08 3.98
C GLY A 28 -9.61 5.08 3.24
N GLY A 29 -10.48 4.15 3.60
CA GLY A 29 -11.82 4.00 3.03
C GLY A 29 -12.83 3.65 4.12
N ALA A 30 -14.10 3.89 3.82
CA ALA A 30 -15.22 3.47 4.64
C ALA A 30 -16.26 2.80 3.74
N ILE A 31 -16.82 1.68 4.19
CA ILE A 31 -17.94 0.98 3.55
C ILE A 31 -18.82 0.36 4.63
N ARG A 32 -20.13 0.23 4.38
CA ARG A 32 -21.02 -0.40 5.35
C ARG A 32 -20.94 -1.92 5.23
N LEU A 33 -21.04 -2.61 6.37
CA LEU A 33 -21.15 -4.05 6.49
C LEU A 33 -22.59 -4.39 6.86
N ARG A 34 -23.14 -5.42 6.24
CA ARG A 34 -24.42 -6.02 6.65
C ARG A 34 -24.28 -6.60 8.05
N PRO A 35 -25.03 -6.14 9.06
CA PRO A 35 -24.85 -6.59 10.45
C PRO A 35 -24.94 -8.12 10.61
N GLU A 36 -25.86 -8.74 9.87
CA GLU A 36 -26.09 -10.19 9.84
C GLU A 36 -24.94 -10.98 9.20
N MET A 37 -24.07 -10.33 8.42
CA MET A 37 -22.93 -10.95 7.74
C MET A 37 -21.61 -10.81 8.52
N TYR A 38 -21.61 -10.15 9.70
CA TYR A 38 -20.39 -9.88 10.48
C TYR A 38 -19.53 -11.14 10.69
N HIS A 39 -20.09 -12.22 11.23
CA HIS A 39 -19.34 -13.45 11.50
C HIS A 39 -18.74 -14.08 10.24
N ARG A 40 -19.45 -14.03 9.10
CA ARG A 40 -18.95 -14.51 7.80
C ARG A 40 -17.80 -13.63 7.30
N TYR A 41 -17.92 -12.31 7.43
CA TYR A 41 -16.89 -11.38 7.00
C TYR A 41 -15.60 -11.53 7.82
N THR A 42 -15.71 -11.71 9.14
CA THR A 42 -14.56 -12.03 10.01
C THR A 42 -13.94 -13.37 9.63
N GLN A 43 -14.72 -14.45 9.50
CA GLN A 43 -14.22 -15.77 9.11
C GLN A 43 -13.48 -15.78 7.76
N LEU A 44 -13.89 -14.94 6.81
CA LEU A 44 -13.13 -14.71 5.58
C LEU A 44 -11.78 -14.04 5.89
N HIS A 45 -11.78 -12.94 6.65
CA HIS A 45 -10.56 -12.15 6.90
C HIS A 45 -9.59 -12.80 7.90
N ASP A 46 -10.03 -13.78 8.68
CA ASP A 46 -9.18 -14.68 9.47
C ASP A 46 -8.37 -15.65 8.58
N ALA A 47 -8.81 -15.88 7.34
CA ALA A 47 -8.27 -16.86 6.40
C ALA A 47 -8.22 -16.33 4.94
N VAL A 48 -7.71 -15.12 4.77
CA VAL A 48 -7.48 -14.52 3.42
C VAL A 48 -6.52 -15.40 2.63
N TRP A 49 -6.82 -15.62 1.35
CA TRP A 49 -6.01 -16.45 0.45
C TRP A 49 -4.61 -15.84 0.23
N ASP A 50 -3.58 -16.68 0.29
CA ASP A 50 -2.18 -16.24 0.16
C ASP A 50 -1.90 -15.53 -1.17
N GLU A 51 -2.55 -15.94 -2.25
CA GLU A 51 -2.44 -15.31 -3.58
C GLU A 51 -3.01 -13.89 -3.60
N VAL A 52 -4.07 -13.63 -2.83
CA VAL A 52 -4.65 -12.28 -2.67
C VAL A 52 -3.69 -11.40 -1.88
N LEU A 53 -3.12 -11.91 -0.78
CA LEU A 53 -2.10 -11.22 0.01
C LEU A 53 -0.84 -10.93 -0.84
N GLU A 54 -0.41 -11.90 -1.65
CA GLU A 54 0.73 -11.75 -2.56
C GLU A 54 0.45 -10.73 -3.66
N ARG A 55 -0.77 -10.69 -4.23
CA ARG A 55 -1.19 -9.66 -5.19
C ARG A 55 -1.15 -8.25 -4.59
N MET A 56 -1.70 -8.06 -3.38
CA MET A 56 -1.61 -6.78 -2.67
C MET A 56 -0.14 -6.39 -2.40
N HIS A 57 0.70 -7.35 -2.02
CA HIS A 57 2.13 -7.13 -1.78
C HIS A 57 2.90 -6.77 -3.07
N LYS A 58 2.58 -7.41 -4.20
CA LYS A 58 3.10 -7.10 -5.55
C LYS A 58 2.69 -5.68 -6.00
N SER A 59 1.43 -5.30 -5.82
CA SER A 59 0.90 -3.94 -6.07
C SER A 59 1.25 -2.92 -4.97
N ASN A 60 2.35 -3.14 -4.25
CA ASN A 60 2.99 -2.15 -3.37
C ASN A 60 2.10 -1.61 -2.22
N ILE A 61 1.07 -2.35 -1.83
CA ILE A 61 0.25 -2.11 -0.63
C ILE A 61 0.92 -2.76 0.58
N ARG A 62 1.07 -2.02 1.68
CA ARG A 62 1.61 -2.47 2.97
C ARG A 62 0.70 -2.02 4.10
N ASN A 63 0.83 -2.64 5.27
CA ASN A 63 0.11 -2.26 6.50
C ASN A 63 -1.42 -2.09 6.27
N PHE A 64 -2.00 -2.97 5.45
CA PHE A 64 -3.42 -3.00 5.15
C PHE A 64 -4.16 -3.60 6.36
N VAL A 65 -4.97 -2.78 7.02
CA VAL A 65 -5.79 -3.15 8.18
C VAL A 65 -7.24 -2.75 7.89
N ILE A 66 -8.20 -3.55 8.36
CA ILE A 66 -9.62 -3.24 8.33
C ILE A 66 -10.15 -3.30 9.77
N TYR A 67 -10.77 -2.21 10.21
CA TYR A 67 -11.42 -2.10 11.52
C TYR A 67 -12.93 -2.15 11.35
N TYR A 68 -13.66 -2.72 12.32
CA TYR A 68 -15.12 -2.74 12.34
C TYR A 68 -15.66 -1.87 13.47
N HIS A 69 -16.59 -0.96 13.15
CA HIS A 69 -17.33 -0.14 14.11
C HIS A 69 -18.76 -0.67 14.22
N GLY A 70 -19.07 -1.33 15.34
CA GLY A 70 -20.31 -2.09 15.51
C GLY A 70 -21.58 -1.23 15.44
N GLU A 71 -21.60 -0.07 16.09
CA GLU A 71 -22.80 0.77 16.25
C GLU A 71 -23.33 1.32 14.92
N THR A 72 -22.43 1.67 13.98
CA THR A 72 -22.78 2.11 12.62
C THR A 72 -22.70 0.98 11.59
N SER A 73 -22.23 -0.19 12.01
CA SER A 73 -21.89 -1.34 11.17
C SER A 73 -20.97 -0.96 10.01
N THR A 74 -19.92 -0.20 10.29
CA THR A 74 -19.01 0.35 9.27
C THR A 74 -17.64 -0.33 9.32
N LEU A 75 -17.11 -0.69 8.16
CA LEU A 75 -15.72 -1.09 7.99
C LEU A 75 -14.89 0.15 7.63
N PHE A 76 -13.80 0.36 8.37
CA PHE A 76 -12.79 1.36 8.07
C PHE A 76 -11.52 0.67 7.60
N SER A 77 -11.17 0.83 6.34
CA SER A 77 -9.92 0.33 5.76
C SER A 77 -8.82 1.38 5.87
N HIS A 78 -7.59 0.94 6.11
CA HIS A 78 -6.37 1.74 6.05
C HIS A 78 -5.29 0.94 5.33
N PHE A 79 -4.53 1.57 4.42
CA PHE A 79 -3.29 0.99 3.90
C PHE A 79 -2.23 2.02 3.55
N GLU A 80 -0.98 1.55 3.48
CA GLU A 80 0.20 2.33 3.12
C GLU A 80 0.71 1.91 1.74
N TYR A 81 0.65 2.82 0.76
CA TYR A 81 1.25 2.60 -0.55
C TYR A 81 2.71 3.03 -0.56
N ILE A 82 3.58 2.14 -1.05
CA ILE A 82 5.04 2.32 -1.07
C ILE A 82 5.64 2.39 -2.49
N GLY A 83 4.84 2.20 -3.53
CA GLY A 83 5.34 2.06 -4.91
C GLY A 83 5.98 3.32 -5.50
N HIS A 84 5.72 4.49 -4.90
CA HIS A 84 6.30 5.78 -5.30
C HIS A 84 7.75 6.00 -4.86
N TRP A 85 8.28 5.18 -3.94
CA TRP A 85 9.57 5.42 -3.28
C TRP A 85 10.79 5.55 -4.21
N ASP A 86 10.74 4.87 -5.34
CA ASP A 86 11.84 4.77 -6.30
C ASP A 86 11.56 5.55 -7.61
N CYS A 87 10.42 6.24 -7.70
CA CYS A 87 10.03 7.07 -8.85
C CYS A 87 10.83 8.39 -8.94
N ALA A 88 10.95 8.92 -10.15
CA ALA A 88 11.67 10.16 -10.44
C ALA A 88 10.79 11.43 -10.41
N SER A 89 9.46 11.31 -10.59
CA SER A 89 8.51 12.43 -10.54
C SER A 89 7.15 12.04 -9.95
N ASP A 90 6.35 13.04 -9.57
CA ASP A 90 4.98 12.85 -9.09
C ASP A 90 4.06 12.23 -10.16
N GLN A 91 4.28 12.56 -11.44
CA GLN A 91 3.53 11.99 -12.56
C GLN A 91 3.82 10.49 -12.73
N GLU A 92 5.08 10.08 -12.55
CA GLU A 92 5.46 8.67 -12.56
C GLU A 92 4.87 7.93 -11.35
N ALA A 93 4.93 8.54 -10.17
CA ALA A 93 4.38 7.97 -8.94
C ALA A 93 2.86 7.73 -9.01
N GLU A 94 2.12 8.67 -9.61
CA GLU A 94 0.66 8.55 -9.77
C GLU A 94 0.29 7.57 -10.89
N GLN A 95 0.99 7.58 -12.03
CA GLN A 95 0.81 6.57 -13.09
C GLN A 95 1.04 5.16 -12.54
N LYS A 96 2.15 4.96 -11.80
CA LYS A 96 2.46 3.67 -11.18
C LYS A 96 1.43 3.24 -10.13
N PHE A 97 0.82 4.19 -9.41
CA PHE A 97 -0.30 3.88 -8.51
C PHE A 97 -1.53 3.40 -9.28
N VAL A 98 -1.90 4.07 -10.38
CA VAL A 98 -3.00 3.64 -11.25
C VAL A 98 -2.74 2.23 -11.82
N ASP A 99 -1.52 1.95 -12.26
CA ASP A 99 -1.14 0.63 -12.79
C ASP A 99 -1.15 -0.47 -11.70
N ASP A 100 -0.63 -0.19 -10.50
CA ASP A 100 -0.69 -1.12 -9.37
C ASP A 100 -2.13 -1.43 -8.94
N MET A 101 -3.03 -0.42 -8.91
CA MET A 101 -4.46 -0.63 -8.61
C MET A 101 -5.17 -1.39 -9.73
N LYS A 102 -4.90 -1.07 -11.00
CA LYS A 102 -5.43 -1.79 -12.16
C LYS A 102 -4.98 -3.25 -12.18
N ALA A 103 -3.75 -3.54 -11.75
CA ALA A 103 -3.23 -4.89 -11.62
C ALA A 103 -3.88 -5.72 -10.50
N ILE A 104 -4.49 -5.07 -9.49
CA ILE A 104 -5.37 -5.73 -8.49
C ILE A 104 -6.74 -6.00 -9.13
N ALA A 105 -7.37 -4.97 -9.72
CA ALA A 105 -8.71 -5.06 -10.30
C ALA A 105 -8.81 -5.97 -11.55
N SER A 106 -7.68 -6.32 -12.17
CA SER A 106 -7.59 -7.25 -13.30
C SER A 106 -7.15 -8.66 -12.91
N ASP A 107 -6.91 -8.92 -11.61
CA ASP A 107 -6.49 -10.25 -11.14
C ASP A 107 -7.72 -11.16 -10.93
N PRO A 108 -7.77 -12.36 -11.54
CA PRO A 108 -8.94 -13.23 -11.46
C PRO A 108 -9.14 -13.83 -10.06
N ILE A 109 -8.08 -14.03 -9.28
CA ILE A 109 -8.17 -14.58 -7.92
C ILE A 109 -8.69 -13.51 -6.95
N VAL A 110 -8.25 -12.26 -7.11
CA VAL A 110 -8.83 -11.12 -6.38
C VAL A 110 -10.30 -10.90 -6.77
N GLY A 111 -10.62 -11.00 -8.06
CA GLY A 111 -12.00 -10.93 -8.55
C GLY A 111 -12.88 -12.06 -7.99
N GLU A 112 -12.35 -13.28 -7.86
CA GLU A 112 -13.07 -14.39 -7.23
C GLU A 112 -13.23 -14.17 -5.71
N TRP A 113 -12.18 -13.75 -5.01
CA TRP A 113 -12.22 -13.38 -3.59
C TRP A 113 -13.28 -12.31 -3.28
N TRP A 114 -13.39 -11.28 -4.12
CA TRP A 114 -14.41 -10.24 -3.97
C TRP A 114 -15.83 -10.79 -4.00
N ARG A 115 -16.12 -11.85 -4.77
CA ARG A 115 -17.46 -12.48 -4.81
C ARG A 115 -17.88 -13.12 -3.47
N TYR A 116 -16.94 -13.38 -2.56
CA TYR A 116 -17.23 -13.79 -1.18
C TYR A 116 -17.43 -12.61 -0.22
N CYS A 117 -16.73 -11.49 -0.49
CA CYS A 117 -16.75 -10.27 0.33
C CYS A 117 -17.93 -9.34 0.00
N GLU A 118 -18.19 -9.07 -1.28
CA GLU A 118 -19.24 -8.16 -1.77
C GLU A 118 -20.63 -8.44 -1.17
N PRO A 119 -21.12 -9.70 -1.06
CA PRO A 119 -22.42 -9.98 -0.45
C PRO A 119 -22.50 -9.59 1.03
N CYS A 120 -21.36 -9.42 1.71
CA CYS A 120 -21.32 -8.96 3.10
C CYS A 120 -21.43 -7.43 3.24
N GLN A 121 -21.29 -6.67 2.13
CA GLN A 121 -21.08 -5.23 2.14
C GLN A 121 -22.27 -4.45 1.55
N GLU A 122 -22.28 -3.15 1.86
CA GLU A 122 -23.18 -2.12 1.36
C GLU A 122 -22.34 -0.88 0.98
N PRO A 123 -22.17 -0.60 -0.33
CA PRO A 123 -21.56 0.62 -0.85
C PRO A 123 -22.35 1.90 -0.54
#